data_AF-A0A444KER2-F1
#
_entry.id   AF-A0A444KER2-F1
#
_cell.length_a   1.000
_cell.length_b   1.000
_cell.length_c   1.000
_cell.angle_alpha   90.00
_cell.angle_beta   90.00
_cell.angle_gamma   90.00
#
_symmetry.space_group_name_H-M   'P 1'
#
loop_
_entity.id
_entity.type
_entity.pdbx_description
1 polymer ?
#
loop_
_entity_poly.entity_id
_entity_poly.type
_entity_poly.pdbx_seq_one_letter_code
_entity_poly.pdbx_strand_id
1 'polypeptide(L)'
;MPPRARPRPKILIVLHQETSSPGRVGHMLLEEGFDLDIRRPPLGDELPCTLDGHAGAVVFGGPMSANDEDEFVRRETDWLQIPLKEN
;
A
#
# COMPACT_ATOMS: atom_id res chain seq x y z
N MET A 1 -27.84 6.76 -21.54
CA MET A 1 -26.88 6.07 -20.65
C MET A 1 -26.25 7.12 -19.75
N PRO A 2 -26.22 6.94 -18.42
CA PRO A 2 -25.42 7.81 -17.57
C PRO A 2 -23.92 7.64 -17.93
N PRO A 3 -23.10 8.69 -17.81
CA PRO A 3 -21.66 8.57 -18.04
C PRO A 3 -21.08 7.56 -17.05
N ARG A 4 -20.29 6.62 -17.56
CA ARG A 4 -19.57 5.64 -16.75
C ARG A 4 -18.61 6.41 -15.84
N ALA A 5 -18.79 6.30 -14.53
CA ALA A 5 -17.92 6.97 -13.56
C ALA A 5 -16.46 6.62 -13.86
N ARG A 6 -15.59 7.63 -13.95
CA ARG A 6 -14.14 7.39 -14.11
C ARG A 6 -13.67 6.63 -12.86
N PRO A 7 -12.87 5.57 -13.01
CA PRO A 7 -12.34 4.85 -11.86
C PRO A 7 -11.50 5.82 -11.01
N ARG A 8 -11.71 5.78 -9.69
CA ARG A 8 -10.93 6.58 -8.75
C ARG A 8 -9.49 6.08 -8.75
N PRO A 9 -8.48 6.96 -8.75
CA PRO A 9 -7.08 6.55 -8.62
C PRO A 9 -6.90 5.82 -7.28
N LYS A 10 -6.06 4.79 -7.26
CA LYS A 10 -5.81 3.99 -6.05
C LYS A 10 -4.55 4.45 -5.34
N ILE A 11 -4.52 4.32 -4.03
CA ILE A 11 -3.28 4.40 -3.23
C ILE A 11 -3.01 3.03 -2.64
N LEU A 12 -1.79 2.52 -2.82
CA LEU A 12 -1.34 1.29 -2.18
C LEU A 12 -1.08 1.58 -0.70
N ILE A 13 -1.69 0.80 0.18
CA ILE A 13 -1.59 0.93 1.63
C ILE A 13 -1.00 -0.37 2.17
N VAL A 14 0.21 -0.30 2.73
CA VAL A 14 0.88 -1.47 3.32
C VAL A 14 0.71 -1.43 4.84
N LEU A 15 0.10 -2.48 5.40
CA LEU A 15 -0.13 -2.65 6.83
C LEU A 15 0.52 -3.94 7.32
N HIS A 16 0.86 -3.98 8.61
CA HIS A 16 1.70 -5.04 9.15
C HIS A 16 1.03 -5.94 10.21
N GLN A 17 -0.21 -5.67 10.59
CA GLN A 17 -1.00 -6.52 11.47
C GLN A 17 -2.43 -6.67 10.95
N GLU A 18 -3.08 -7.77 11.32
CA GLU A 18 -4.45 -8.09 10.91
C GLU A 18 -5.43 -6.97 11.30
N THR A 19 -5.31 -6.47 12.53
CA THR A 19 -6.19 -5.45 13.11
C THR A 19 -5.72 -4.02 12.86
N SER A 20 -4.57 -3.82 12.19
CA SER A 20 -4.11 -2.48 11.82
C SER A 20 -5.07 -1.84 10.81
N SER A 21 -5.19 -0.51 10.90
CA SER A 21 -5.94 0.32 9.96
C SER A 21 -5.06 1.48 9.46
N PRO A 22 -5.35 2.06 8.28
CA PRO A 22 -4.63 3.24 7.80
C PRO A 22 -4.99 4.52 8.58
N GLY A 23 -5.88 4.43 9.58
CA GLY A 23 -6.25 5.52 10.47
C GLY A 23 -6.64 6.81 9.74
N ARG A 24 -6.13 7.94 10.24
CA ARG A 24 -6.42 9.27 9.69
C ARG A 24 -5.96 9.45 8.25
N VAL A 25 -4.82 8.84 7.88
CA VAL A 25 -4.30 8.90 6.51
C VAL A 25 -5.27 8.25 5.55
N GLY A 26 -5.78 7.06 5.88
CA GLY A 26 -6.79 6.38 5.06
C GLY A 26 -8.08 7.18 4.91
N HIS A 27 -8.56 7.80 5.99
CA HIS A 27 -9.75 8.65 5.95
C HIS A 27 -9.57 9.85 4.99
N MET A 28 -8.46 10.58 5.13
CA MET A 28 -8.14 11.72 4.27
C MET A 28 -8.07 11.30 2.79
N LEU A 29 -7.40 10.19 2.47
CA LEU A 29 -7.28 9.72 1.08
C LEU A 29 -8.65 9.36 0.47
N LEU A 30 -9.54 8.74 1.24
CA LEU A 30 -10.90 8.42 0.80
C LEU A 30 -11.74 9.68 0.55
N GLU A 31 -11.61 10.69 1.42
CA GLU A 31 -12.26 11.99 1.28
C GLU A 31 -11.77 12.74 0.03
N GLU A 32 -10.46 12.67 -0.26
CA GLU A 32 -9.81 13.33 -1.39
C GLU A 32 -10.08 12.68 -2.76
N GLY A 33 -10.83 11.57 -2.82
CA GLY A 33 -11.15 10.97 -4.12
C GLY A 33 -10.46 9.65 -4.42
N PHE A 34 -9.60 9.13 -3.55
CA PHE A 34 -8.84 7.92 -3.81
C PHE A 34 -9.54 6.67 -3.31
N ASP A 35 -9.29 5.55 -3.96
CA ASP A 35 -9.57 4.22 -3.42
C ASP A 35 -8.31 3.65 -2.75
N LEU A 36 -8.47 2.78 -1.75
CA LEU A 36 -7.35 2.19 -1.03
C LEU A 36 -7.17 0.73 -1.44
N ASP A 37 -5.99 0.37 -1.94
CA ASP A 37 -5.55 -1.01 -2.13
C ASP A 37 -4.72 -1.43 -0.92
N ILE A 38 -5.33 -2.17 0.02
CA ILE A 38 -4.67 -2.53 1.28
C ILE A 38 -4.00 -3.91 1.12
N ARG A 39 -2.69 -3.98 1.40
CA ARG A 39 -1.90 -5.21 1.43
C ARG A 39 -1.27 -5.42 2.81
N ARG A 40 -1.21 -6.67 3.24
CA ARG A 40 -0.56 -7.13 4.47
C ARG A 40 0.47 -8.23 4.17
N PRO A 41 1.71 -7.88 3.76
CA PRO A 41 2.75 -8.85 3.46
C PRO A 41 3.03 -9.90 4.53
N PRO A 42 3.00 -9.57 5.85
CA PRO A 42 3.15 -10.58 6.91
C PRO A 42 2.04 -11.63 6.93
N LEU A 43 0.86 -11.33 6.37
CA LEU A 43 -0.28 -12.23 6.29
C LEU A 43 -0.41 -12.92 4.92
N GLY A 44 0.61 -12.78 4.07
CA GLY A 44 0.70 -13.46 2.77
C GLY A 44 0.24 -12.64 1.57
N ASP A 45 -0.22 -11.39 1.76
CA ASP A 45 -0.55 -10.55 0.60
C ASP A 45 0.71 -10.20 -0.20
N GLU A 46 0.64 -10.34 -1.52
CA GLU A 46 1.72 -9.92 -2.40
C GLU A 46 1.72 -8.40 -2.60
N LEU A 47 2.92 -7.83 -2.79
CA LEU A 47 3.07 -6.45 -3.25
C LEU A 47 3.10 -6.42 -4.78
N PRO A 48 2.50 -5.41 -5.43
CA PRO A 48 2.42 -5.36 -6.89
C PRO A 48 3.81 -5.16 -7.51
N CYS A 49 4.05 -5.70 -8.71
CA CYS A 49 5.34 -5.59 -9.39
C CYS A 49 5.63 -4.19 -9.98
N THR A 50 4.63 -3.30 -9.98
CA THR A 50 4.67 -1.91 -10.47
C THR A 50 3.61 -1.10 -9.72
N LEU A 51 3.71 0.23 -9.72
CA LEU A 51 2.66 1.14 -9.28
C LEU A 51 1.65 1.48 -10.39
N ASP A 52 1.68 0.82 -11.55
CA ASP A 52 0.67 1.03 -12.59
C ASP A 52 -0.77 0.89 -12.04
N GLY A 53 -1.53 1.99 -12.13
CA GLY A 53 -2.90 2.06 -11.59
C GLY A 53 -2.99 2.54 -10.14
N HIS A 54 -1.86 2.75 -9.47
CA HIS A 54 -1.74 3.46 -8.19
C HIS A 54 -1.18 4.87 -8.42
N ALA A 55 -1.75 5.86 -7.75
CA ALA A 55 -1.24 7.23 -7.72
C ALA A 55 -0.12 7.42 -6.68
N GLY A 56 0.18 6.37 -5.90
CA GLY A 56 1.23 6.38 -4.88
C GLY A 56 1.09 5.20 -3.90
N ALA A 57 2.04 5.11 -2.97
CA ALA A 57 2.07 4.11 -1.92
C ALA A 57 2.33 4.74 -0.54
N VAL A 58 1.72 4.18 0.50
CA VAL A 58 1.95 4.53 1.90
C VAL A 58 2.24 3.26 2.69
N VAL A 59 3.42 3.20 3.29
CA VAL A 59 3.86 2.10 4.15
C VAL A 59 3.72 2.53 5.61
N PHE A 60 2.92 1.80 6.38
CA PHE A 60 2.72 2.07 7.80
C PHE A 60 3.74 1.30 8.64
N GLY A 61 3.92 1.71 9.90
CA GLY A 61 4.74 0.95 10.84
C GLY A 61 4.16 -0.42 11.20
N GLY A 62 4.92 -1.19 11.95
CA GLY A 62 4.52 -2.47 12.52
C GLY A 62 5.43 -2.85 13.69
N PRO A 63 5.21 -4.01 14.32
CA PRO A 63 5.99 -4.46 15.47
C PRO A 63 7.42 -4.93 15.14
N MET A 64 7.72 -5.14 13.87
CA MET A 64 9.05 -5.56 13.38
C MET A 64 10.07 -4.43 13.39
N SER A 65 11.33 -4.80 13.52
CA SER A 65 12.48 -3.95 13.18
C SER A 65 12.70 -3.95 11.67
N ALA A 66 13.14 -2.82 11.13
CA ALA A 66 13.62 -2.75 9.75
C ALA A 66 14.88 -3.61 9.49
N ASN A 67 15.54 -4.09 10.55
CA ASN A 67 16.71 -4.95 10.48
C ASN A 67 16.40 -6.44 10.73
N ASP A 68 15.12 -6.79 10.94
CA ASP A 68 14.74 -8.19 11.13
C ASP A 68 14.97 -8.99 9.84
N GLU A 69 15.30 -10.27 9.99
CA GLU A 69 15.60 -11.16 8.87
C GLU A 69 14.36 -11.89 8.33
N ASP A 70 13.18 -11.61 8.87
CA ASP A 70 11.91 -12.16 8.41
C ASP A 70 11.74 -11.92 6.90
N GLU A 71 11.24 -12.95 6.20
CA GLU A 71 11.14 -12.95 4.74
C GLU A 71 10.35 -11.74 4.21
N PHE A 72 9.24 -11.39 4.88
CA PHE A 72 8.42 -10.25 4.45
C PHE A 72 9.16 -8.92 4.60
N VAL A 73 10.04 -8.74 5.60
CA VAL A 73 10.82 -7.51 5.82
C VAL A 73 11.82 -7.33 4.68
N ARG A 74 12.53 -8.40 4.31
CA ARG A 74 13.45 -8.40 3.16
C ARG A 74 12.70 -8.10 1.86
N ARG A 75 11.60 -8.83 1.61
CA ARG A 75 10.78 -8.67 0.40
C ARG A 75 10.20 -7.26 0.26
N GLU A 76 9.70 -6.68 1.34
CA GLU A 76 9.17 -5.31 1.33
C GLU A 76 10.27 -4.28 1.11
N THR A 77 11.43 -4.44 1.76
CA THR A 77 12.57 -3.55 1.58
C THR A 77 13.09 -3.59 0.14
N ASP A 78 13.20 -4.78 -0.46
CA ASP A 78 13.55 -4.95 -1.86
C ASP A 78 12.48 -4.35 -2.79
N TRP A 79 11.20 -4.50 -2.41
CA TRP A 79 10.08 -3.93 -3.17
C TRP A 79 10.10 -2.40 -3.22
N LEU A 80 10.64 -1.70 -2.22
CA LEU A 80 10.75 -0.23 -2.23
C LEU A 80 11.54 0.31 -3.46
N GLN A 81 12.34 -0.51 -4.13
CA GLN A 81 12.99 -0.15 -5.39
C GLN A 81 11.98 0.17 -6.51
N ILE A 82 10.76 -0.38 -6.46
CA ILE A 82 9.70 -0.16 -7.46
C ILE A 82 9.15 1.28 -7.37
N PRO A 83 8.52 1.72 -6.25
CA PRO A 83 8.00 3.07 -6.15
C PRO A 83 9.10 4.13 -6.27
N LEU A 84 10.34 3.84 -5.87
CA LEU A 84 11.46 4.77 -6.01
C LEU A 84 11.95 4.96 -7.45
N LYS A 85 11.73 3.99 -8.34
CA LYS A 85 12.08 4.10 -9.77
C LYS A 85 10.97 4.73 -10.60
N GLU A 86 9.72 4.62 -10.14
CA GLU A 86 8.53 5.03 -10.88
C GLU A 86 7.96 6.41 -10.44
N ASN A 87 8.54 7.04 -9.41
CA ASN A 87 8.16 8.38 -8.91
C ASN A 87 8.77 9.55 -9.68
#